data_AF-A0A9D2C0I4-F1
#
_entry.id   AF-A0A9D2C0I4-F1
#
_cell.length_a   1.000
_cell.length_b   1.000
_cell.length_c   1.000
_cell.angle_alpha   90.00
_cell.angle_beta   90.00
_cell.angle_gamma   90.00
#
_symmetry.space_group_name_H-M   'P 1'
#
loop_
_entity.id
_entity.type
_entity.pdbx_description
1 polymer ?
#
loop_
_entity_poly.entity_id
_entity_poly.type
_entity_poly.pdbx_seq_one_letter_code
_entity_poly.pdbx_strand_id
1 'polypeptide(L)'
;MATYTPNYGLHQWVPEDQFRREDFNQDFQKIDTALAAKADSGSTSSTISSLQSQLSGKASVSALNSLSATVNTKCRVVVGTYTGNGARQDISLGGTPQAVFIFYGATIICAIQDGEPNYEVTLNSTGFTLSGSGSGLTVNSNGNRYKYVALI
;
A
#
# COMPACT_ATOMS: atom_id res chain seq x y z
N MET A 1 59.71 -21.30 -14.39
CA MET A 1 58.40 -20.66 -14.67
C MET A 1 57.72 -20.46 -13.33
N ALA A 2 57.09 -19.31 -13.09
CA ALA A 2 56.39 -19.05 -11.83
C ALA A 2 55.17 -19.97 -11.66
N THR A 3 54.83 -20.30 -10.42
CA THR A 3 53.63 -21.08 -10.06
C THR A 3 52.62 -20.20 -9.33
N TYR A 4 51.36 -20.63 -9.25
CA TYR A 4 50.27 -19.83 -8.69
C TYR A 4 49.31 -20.68 -7.86
N THR A 5 48.66 -20.07 -6.87
CA THR A 5 47.60 -20.73 -6.08
C THR A 5 46.34 -20.99 -6.94
N PRO A 6 45.54 -22.03 -6.62
CA PRO A 6 44.48 -22.49 -7.52
C PRO A 6 43.22 -21.62 -7.55
N ASN A 7 42.86 -20.93 -6.45
CA ASN A 7 41.56 -20.24 -6.37
C ASN A 7 41.63 -18.79 -6.88
N TYR A 8 42.69 -18.06 -6.53
CA TYR A 8 42.87 -16.64 -6.84
C TYR A 8 44.19 -16.31 -7.53
N GLY A 9 45.01 -17.31 -7.88
CA GLY A 9 46.19 -17.11 -8.71
C GLY A 9 47.30 -16.29 -8.03
N LEU A 10 47.51 -16.46 -6.73
CA LEU A 10 48.57 -15.76 -5.99
C LEU A 10 49.94 -16.34 -6.37
N HIS A 11 50.91 -15.46 -6.64
CA HIS A 11 52.25 -15.82 -7.09
C HIS A 11 53.00 -16.69 -6.08
N GLN A 12 53.75 -17.68 -6.56
CA GLN A 12 54.58 -18.55 -5.74
C GLN A 12 56.01 -18.51 -6.28
N TRP A 13 56.94 -18.13 -5.41
CA TRP A 13 58.37 -18.11 -5.72
C TRP A 13 58.91 -19.53 -5.83
N VAL A 14 59.71 -19.79 -6.86
CA VAL A 14 60.34 -21.09 -7.10
C VAL A 14 61.76 -21.11 -6.53
N PRO A 15 62.35 -22.28 -6.23
CA PRO A 15 63.68 -22.37 -5.64
C PRO A 15 64.79 -21.69 -6.45
N GLU A 16 64.60 -21.54 -7.76
CA GLU A 16 65.52 -20.87 -8.68
C GLU A 16 65.45 -19.32 -8.64
N ASP A 17 64.48 -18.74 -7.92
CA ASP A 17 64.36 -17.29 -7.77
C ASP A 17 65.47 -16.71 -6.87
N GLN A 18 65.90 -15.47 -7.16
CA GLN A 18 66.97 -14.79 -6.42
C GLN A 18 66.65 -14.55 -4.93
N PHE A 19 65.38 -14.64 -4.54
CA PHE A 19 64.93 -14.49 -3.16
C PHE A 19 64.05 -15.67 -2.78
N ARG A 20 64.51 -16.46 -1.80
CA ARG A 20 63.72 -17.55 -1.20
C ARG A 20 62.79 -16.99 -0.13
N ARG A 21 61.50 -17.24 -0.29
CA ARG A 21 60.40 -16.63 0.47
C ARG A 21 59.34 -17.68 0.84
N GLU A 22 59.80 -18.84 1.32
CA GLU A 22 58.93 -19.98 1.65
C GLU A 22 57.80 -19.60 2.62
N ASP A 23 58.05 -18.70 3.56
CA ASP A 23 57.03 -18.19 4.49
C ASP A 23 55.90 -17.44 3.76
N PHE A 24 56.25 -16.64 2.74
CA PHE A 24 55.25 -15.91 1.93
C PHE A 24 54.43 -16.86 1.04
N ASN A 25 55.08 -17.89 0.49
CA ASN A 25 54.39 -18.94 -0.28
C ASN A 25 53.33 -19.63 0.58
N GLN A 26 53.68 -20.01 1.81
CA GLN A 26 52.74 -20.60 2.77
C GLN A 26 51.60 -19.66 3.11
N ASP A 27 51.89 -18.37 3.36
CA ASP A 27 50.86 -17.41 3.73
C ASP A 27 49.91 -17.11 2.57
N PHE A 28 50.40 -17.04 1.34
CA PHE A 28 49.54 -16.94 0.15
C PHE A 28 48.67 -18.17 -0.03
N GLN A 29 49.19 -19.37 0.23
CA GLN A 29 48.38 -20.59 0.18
C GLN A 29 47.27 -20.59 1.25
N LYS A 30 47.56 -20.09 2.45
CA LYS A 30 46.55 -19.92 3.52
C LYS A 30 45.50 -18.88 3.14
N ILE A 31 45.91 -17.72 2.61
CA ILE A 31 45.00 -16.65 2.17
C ILE A 31 44.07 -17.15 1.05
N ASP A 32 44.63 -17.81 0.05
CA ASP A 32 43.87 -18.38 -1.08
C ASP A 32 42.81 -19.37 -0.58
N THR A 33 43.19 -20.27 0.33
CA THR A 33 42.28 -21.26 0.92
C THR A 33 41.20 -20.59 1.78
N ALA A 34 41.58 -19.62 2.62
CA ALA A 34 40.64 -18.94 3.50
C ALA A 34 39.63 -18.10 2.71
N LEU A 35 40.06 -17.44 1.63
CA LEU A 35 39.18 -16.63 0.78
C LEU A 35 38.22 -17.53 -0.01
N ALA A 36 38.70 -18.66 -0.53
CA ALA A 36 37.85 -19.65 -1.21
C ALA A 36 36.80 -20.22 -0.25
N ALA A 37 37.22 -20.64 0.96
CA ALA A 37 36.29 -21.10 1.99
C ALA A 37 35.29 -20.01 2.41
N LYS A 38 35.68 -18.73 2.42
CA LYS A 38 34.78 -17.61 2.72
C LYS A 38 33.79 -17.32 1.59
N ALA A 39 34.19 -17.50 0.33
CA ALA A 39 33.31 -17.39 -0.83
C ALA A 39 32.31 -18.55 -0.88
N ASP A 40 32.77 -19.76 -0.56
CA ASP A 40 31.94 -20.98 -0.48
C ASP A 40 31.09 -21.05 0.79
N SER A 41 31.46 -20.30 1.83
CA SER A 41 30.65 -20.14 3.04
C SER A 41 29.33 -19.51 2.65
N GLY A 42 28.34 -20.37 2.39
CA GLY A 42 26.98 -20.08 1.94
C GLY A 42 26.14 -19.22 2.88
N SER A 43 26.75 -18.38 3.72
CA SER A 43 26.08 -17.34 4.51
C SER A 43 25.34 -16.34 3.62
N THR A 44 25.91 -15.96 2.48
CA THR A 44 25.21 -15.09 1.51
C THR A 44 24.06 -15.84 0.84
N SER A 45 24.29 -17.08 0.39
CA SER A 45 23.26 -17.90 -0.28
C SER A 45 22.11 -18.30 0.66
N SER A 46 22.41 -18.62 1.92
CA SER A 46 21.41 -18.94 2.95
C SER A 46 20.61 -17.71 3.39
N THR A 47 21.26 -16.54 3.52
CA THR A 47 20.56 -15.28 3.80
C THR A 47 19.65 -14.91 2.63
N ILE A 48 20.13 -15.06 1.37
CA ILE A 48 19.32 -14.84 0.16
C ILE A 48 18.11 -15.79 0.16
N SER A 49 18.32 -17.08 0.43
CA SER A 49 17.25 -18.08 0.48
C SER A 49 16.23 -17.79 1.57
N SER A 50 16.68 -17.36 2.75
CA SER A 50 15.82 -16.96 3.87
C SER A 50 15.00 -15.71 3.54
N LEU A 51 15.63 -14.69 2.97
CA LEU A 51 14.96 -13.47 2.51
C LEU A 51 13.93 -13.76 1.41
N GLN A 52 14.24 -14.68 0.47
CA GLN A 52 13.29 -15.12 -0.56
C GLN A 52 12.09 -15.85 0.02
N SER A 53 12.30 -16.69 1.05
CA SER A 53 11.22 -17.37 1.77
C SER A 53 10.34 -16.38 2.54
N GLN A 54 10.96 -15.40 3.24
CA GLN A 54 10.23 -14.34 3.93
C GLN A 54 9.46 -13.43 2.96
N LEU A 55 10.02 -13.12 1.80
CA LEU A 55 9.34 -12.32 0.77
C LEU A 55 8.14 -13.06 0.19
N SER A 56 8.30 -14.35 -0.10
CA SER A 56 7.21 -15.22 -0.55
C SER A 56 6.11 -15.35 0.52
N GLY A 57 6.47 -15.41 1.80
CA GLY A 57 5.53 -15.46 2.92
C GLY A 57 4.82 -14.14 3.23
N LYS A 58 5.50 -12.99 3.04
CA LYS A 58 4.90 -11.64 3.16
C LYS A 58 4.04 -11.27 1.95
N ALA A 59 4.10 -12.05 0.88
CA ALA A 59 3.37 -11.87 -0.37
C ALA A 59 2.17 -12.82 -0.51
N SER A 60 1.44 -13.12 0.58
CA SER A 60 0.07 -13.61 0.42
C SER A 60 -0.83 -12.45 -0.04
N VAL A 61 -0.66 -12.07 -1.31
CA VAL A 61 -1.60 -11.26 -2.10
C VAL A 61 -3.02 -11.80 -1.91
N SER A 62 -3.17 -13.10 -1.66
CA SER A 62 -4.42 -13.74 -1.25
C SER A 62 -5.04 -13.13 0.01
N ALA A 63 -4.30 -12.87 1.09
CA ALA A 63 -4.87 -12.28 2.31
C ALA A 63 -5.35 -10.85 2.08
N LEU A 64 -4.55 -10.04 1.37
CA LEU A 64 -4.92 -8.68 0.95
C LEU A 64 -6.13 -8.68 0.01
N ASN A 65 -6.16 -9.58 -0.98
CA ASN A 65 -7.26 -9.71 -1.92
C ASN A 65 -8.52 -10.21 -1.22
N SER A 66 -8.43 -11.18 -0.31
CA SER A 66 -9.55 -11.66 0.49
C SER A 66 -10.10 -10.57 1.41
N LEU A 67 -9.24 -9.78 2.04
CA LEU A 67 -9.66 -8.64 2.86
C LEU A 67 -10.31 -7.55 2.01
N SER A 68 -9.72 -7.20 0.86
CA SER A 68 -10.27 -6.23 -0.09
C SER A 68 -11.63 -6.67 -0.61
N ALA A 69 -11.76 -7.93 -1.04
CA ALA A 69 -13.03 -8.53 -1.46
C ALA A 69 -14.07 -8.48 -0.33
N THR A 70 -13.67 -8.79 0.91
CA THR A 70 -14.58 -8.72 2.06
C THR A 70 -15.03 -7.29 2.32
N VAL A 71 -14.11 -6.33 2.40
CA VAL A 71 -14.42 -4.92 2.68
C VAL A 71 -15.31 -4.31 1.59
N ASN A 72 -15.07 -4.63 0.32
CA ASN A 72 -15.89 -4.14 -0.79
C ASN A 72 -17.34 -4.69 -0.79
N THR A 73 -17.62 -5.76 -0.06
CA THR A 73 -18.99 -6.27 0.12
C THR A 73 -19.71 -5.69 1.35
N LYS A 74 -19.00 -4.97 2.22
CA LYS A 74 -19.58 -4.41 3.44
C LYS A 74 -20.07 -2.99 3.18
N CYS A 75 -21.30 -2.72 3.61
CA CYS A 75 -21.81 -1.37 3.72
C CYS A 75 -20.96 -0.57 4.72
N ARG A 76 -20.47 0.59 4.30
CA ARG A 76 -19.74 1.55 5.13
C ARG A 76 -20.65 2.72 5.47
N VAL A 77 -20.66 3.10 6.75
CA VAL A 77 -21.42 4.26 7.22
C VAL A 77 -20.51 5.49 7.26
N VAL A 78 -20.90 6.55 6.57
CA VAL A 78 -20.23 7.86 6.63
C VAL A 78 -21.15 8.85 7.33
N VAL A 79 -20.64 9.49 8.37
CA VAL A 79 -21.35 10.55 9.10
C VAL A 79 -20.61 11.85 8.89
N GLY A 80 -21.33 12.90 8.52
CA GLY A 80 -20.71 14.18 8.26
C GLY A 80 -21.67 15.34 8.43
N THR A 81 -21.16 16.52 8.11
CA THR A 81 -21.92 17.76 8.13
C THR A 81 -21.55 18.61 6.94
N TYR A 82 -22.48 19.42 6.47
CA TYR A 82 -22.20 20.48 5.51
C TYR A 82 -22.94 21.75 5.92
N THR A 83 -22.46 22.88 5.42
CA THR A 83 -23.19 24.15 5.49
C THR A 83 -23.84 24.36 4.14
N GLY A 84 -25.16 24.56 4.14
CA GLY A 84 -25.89 24.86 2.92
C GLY A 84 -25.47 26.21 2.35
N ASN A 85 -25.48 26.32 1.02
CA ASN A 85 -25.08 27.53 0.31
C ASN A 85 -26.23 28.18 -0.50
N GLY A 86 -27.44 27.59 -0.47
CA GLY A 86 -28.61 28.08 -1.22
C GLY A 86 -28.60 27.76 -2.72
N ALA A 87 -27.48 27.32 -3.26
CA ALA A 87 -27.29 26.97 -4.66
C ALA A 87 -27.08 25.46 -4.82
N ARG A 88 -26.97 24.93 -6.04
CA ARG A 88 -26.60 23.52 -6.24
C ARG A 88 -25.26 23.24 -5.55
N GLN A 89 -25.19 22.17 -4.75
CA GLN A 89 -23.99 21.82 -3.98
C GLN A 89 -23.73 20.32 -4.01
N ASP A 90 -22.49 19.93 -4.31
CA ASP A 90 -22.06 18.54 -4.28
C ASP A 90 -21.33 18.22 -2.97
N ILE A 91 -21.70 17.09 -2.36
CA ILE A 91 -21.05 16.56 -1.16
C ILE A 91 -20.39 15.24 -1.51
N SER A 92 -19.05 15.21 -1.45
CA SER A 92 -18.26 14.01 -1.75
C SER A 92 -18.16 13.09 -0.55
N LEU A 93 -18.40 11.81 -0.77
CA LEU A 93 -18.34 10.72 0.22
C LEU A 93 -17.21 9.71 -0.09
N GLY A 94 -16.52 9.88 -1.22
CA GLY A 94 -15.46 8.97 -1.67
C GLY A 94 -15.98 7.63 -2.21
N GLY A 95 -17.24 7.57 -2.65
CA GLY A 95 -17.87 6.40 -3.25
C GLY A 95 -19.35 6.63 -3.55
N THR A 96 -19.99 5.69 -4.24
CA THR A 96 -21.42 5.75 -4.58
C THR A 96 -22.26 5.39 -3.34
N PRO A 97 -23.08 6.31 -2.80
CA PRO A 97 -23.99 5.96 -1.72
C PRO A 97 -25.17 5.13 -2.22
N GLN A 98 -25.54 4.12 -1.43
CA GLN A 98 -26.80 3.40 -1.53
C GLN A 98 -27.94 4.15 -0.85
N ALA A 99 -27.64 4.92 0.20
CA ALA A 99 -28.61 5.77 0.88
C ALA A 99 -27.94 6.98 1.54
N VAL A 100 -28.64 8.10 1.61
CA VAL A 100 -28.25 9.29 2.37
C VAL A 100 -29.46 9.77 3.19
N PHE A 101 -29.23 10.05 4.47
CA PHE A 101 -30.18 10.65 5.39
C PHE A 101 -29.62 11.99 5.84
N ILE A 102 -30.38 13.06 5.66
CA ILE A 102 -30.00 14.43 6.03
C ILE A 102 -30.94 14.89 7.15
N PHE A 103 -30.34 15.38 8.23
CA PHE A 103 -31.04 15.77 9.44
C PHE A 103 -30.99 17.29 9.61
N TYR A 104 -32.15 17.89 9.84
CA TYR A 104 -32.31 19.28 10.24
C TYR A 104 -33.46 19.42 11.24
N GLY A 105 -33.14 19.71 12.51
CA GLY A 105 -34.13 19.71 13.58
C GLY A 105 -34.82 18.35 13.72
N ALA A 106 -36.16 18.34 13.64
CA ALA A 106 -36.97 17.12 13.68
C ALA A 106 -37.23 16.49 12.29
N THR A 107 -36.72 17.12 11.22
CA THR A 107 -36.94 16.67 9.85
C THR A 107 -35.77 15.80 9.37
N ILE A 108 -36.12 14.73 8.67
CA ILE A 108 -35.18 13.86 7.96
C ILE A 108 -35.58 13.85 6.49
N ILE A 109 -34.62 14.12 5.61
CA ILE A 109 -34.76 13.89 4.18
C ILE A 109 -33.88 12.71 3.81
N CYS A 110 -34.42 11.77 3.04
CA CYS A 110 -33.68 10.63 2.55
C CYS A 110 -33.66 10.57 1.02
N ALA A 111 -32.57 10.04 0.50
CA ALA A 111 -32.45 9.60 -0.87
C ALA A 111 -31.81 8.21 -0.86
N ILE A 112 -32.34 7.30 -1.67
CA ILE A 112 -31.81 5.95 -1.84
C ILE A 112 -31.46 5.73 -3.31
N GLN A 113 -30.51 4.85 -3.57
CA GLN A 113 -30.15 4.46 -4.92
C GLN A 113 -31.34 3.77 -5.57
N ASP A 114 -31.62 4.13 -6.82
CA ASP A 114 -32.79 3.66 -7.60
C ASP A 114 -34.15 3.95 -6.94
N GLY A 115 -34.21 4.91 -6.00
CA GLY A 115 -35.44 5.40 -5.40
C GLY A 115 -36.21 6.36 -6.28
N GLU A 116 -37.44 6.67 -5.88
CA GLU A 116 -38.26 7.70 -6.53
C GLU A 116 -37.53 9.05 -6.58
N PRO A 117 -37.76 9.87 -7.63
CA PRO A 117 -37.08 11.14 -7.80
C PRO A 117 -37.25 12.06 -6.58
N ASN A 118 -36.12 12.41 -5.94
CA ASN A 118 -36.07 13.42 -4.89
C ASN A 118 -35.56 14.74 -5.51
N TYR A 119 -36.39 15.79 -5.42
CA TYR A 119 -36.09 17.11 -6.00
C TYR A 119 -34.99 17.87 -5.25
N GLU A 120 -34.66 17.45 -4.04
CA GLU A 120 -33.72 18.13 -3.15
C GLU A 120 -32.36 17.43 -3.06
N VAL A 121 -32.33 16.10 -3.16
CA VAL A 121 -31.11 15.29 -3.03
C VAL A 121 -31.05 14.26 -4.15
N THR A 122 -29.95 14.24 -4.89
CA THR A 122 -29.68 13.25 -5.94
C THR A 122 -28.39 12.51 -5.62
N LEU A 123 -28.42 11.17 -5.56
CA LEU A 123 -27.21 10.36 -5.38
C LEU A 123 -26.41 10.29 -6.69
N ASN A 124 -25.08 10.27 -6.59
CA ASN A 124 -24.18 10.18 -7.73
C ASN A 124 -22.99 9.23 -7.40
N SER A 125 -22.10 8.98 -8.36
CA SER A 125 -21.01 8.00 -8.22
C SER A 125 -19.96 8.34 -7.15
N THR A 126 -20.00 9.54 -6.57
CA THR A 126 -18.99 10.01 -5.60
C THR A 126 -19.59 10.50 -4.29
N GLY A 127 -20.92 10.60 -4.20
CA GLY A 127 -21.63 11.16 -3.07
C GLY A 127 -23.05 11.57 -3.44
N PHE A 128 -23.45 12.79 -3.06
CA PHE A 128 -24.77 13.32 -3.38
C PHE A 128 -24.74 14.80 -3.76
N THR A 129 -25.71 15.20 -4.57
CA THR A 129 -25.93 16.56 -5.03
C THR A 129 -27.18 17.10 -4.36
N LEU A 130 -27.08 18.28 -3.78
CA LEU A 130 -28.19 19.07 -3.28
C LEU A 130 -28.65 20.02 -4.36
N SER A 131 -29.97 20.15 -4.54
CA SER A 131 -30.53 21.22 -5.37
C SER A 131 -30.46 22.56 -4.64
N GLY A 132 -30.63 23.65 -5.38
CA GLY A 132 -30.71 24.99 -4.79
C GLY A 132 -31.97 25.15 -3.92
N SER A 133 -32.01 26.18 -3.08
CA SER A 133 -33.15 26.42 -2.19
C SER A 133 -34.42 26.78 -2.99
N GLY A 134 -35.31 25.80 -3.19
CA GLY A 134 -36.67 26.00 -3.68
C GLY A 134 -37.66 26.36 -2.56
N SER A 135 -38.95 26.49 -2.89
CA SER A 135 -40.04 26.86 -1.95
C SER A 135 -40.52 25.71 -1.03
N GLY A 136 -39.64 24.75 -0.70
CA GLY A 136 -39.91 23.54 0.08
C GLY A 136 -39.05 23.39 1.36
N LEU A 137 -38.96 22.16 1.89
CA LEU A 137 -38.15 21.82 3.08
C LEU A 137 -36.65 21.83 2.74
N THR A 138 -36.05 22.99 2.53
CA THR A 138 -34.69 23.04 1.96
C THR A 138 -33.62 22.44 2.89
N VAL A 139 -33.00 21.33 2.46
CA VAL A 139 -31.76 20.79 3.04
C VAL A 139 -30.49 21.53 2.61
N ASN A 140 -30.63 22.71 2.00
CA ASN A 140 -29.52 23.47 1.47
C ASN A 140 -29.72 24.99 1.61
N SER A 141 -30.39 25.44 2.67
CA SER A 141 -30.52 26.87 2.93
C SER A 141 -29.14 27.47 3.24
N ASN A 142 -28.87 28.64 2.69
CA ASN A 142 -27.61 29.34 2.89
C ASN A 142 -27.34 29.60 4.39
N GLY A 143 -26.17 29.19 4.88
CA GLY A 143 -25.72 29.40 6.25
C GLY A 143 -26.23 28.37 7.28
N ASN A 144 -27.21 27.54 6.93
CA ASN A 144 -27.69 26.48 7.82
C ASN A 144 -26.70 25.29 7.79
N ARG A 145 -26.45 24.71 8.97
CA ARG A 145 -25.62 23.51 9.10
C ARG A 145 -26.49 22.26 9.20
N TYR A 146 -26.21 21.29 8.35
CA TYR A 146 -26.91 20.03 8.26
C TYR A 146 -26.00 18.88 8.69
N LYS A 147 -26.59 17.82 9.25
CA LYS A 147 -25.88 16.56 9.52
C LYS A 147 -26.39 15.52 8.54
N TYR A 148 -25.52 14.61 8.11
CA TYR A 148 -25.93 13.49 7.28
C TYR A 148 -25.32 12.17 7.75
N VAL A 149 -26.02 11.10 7.42
CA VAL A 149 -25.56 9.71 7.50
C VAL A 149 -25.72 9.11 6.11
N ALA A 150 -24.66 8.54 5.55
CA ALA A 150 -24.67 7.89 4.26
C ALA A 150 -24.22 6.43 4.38
N LEU A 151 -24.90 5.56 3.65
CA LEU A 151 -24.56 4.15 3.48
C LEU A 151 -23.91 4.02 2.11
N ILE A 152 -22.63 3.67 2.07
CA ILE A 152 -21.81 3.55 0.84
C ILE A 152 -21.16 2.18 0.73
#